data_AF-A0A3D3FAE1-F1
#
_entry.id   AF-A0A3D3FAE1-F1
#
_cell.length_a   1.000
_cell.length_b   1.000
_cell.length_c   1.000
_cell.angle_alpha   90.00
_cell.angle_beta   90.00
_cell.angle_gamma   90.00
#
_symmetry.space_group_name_H-M   'P 1'
#
loop_
_entity.id
_entity.type
_entity.pdbx_description
1 polymer ?
#
loop_
_entity_poly.entity_id
_entity_poly.type
_entity_poly.pdbx_seq_one_letter_code
_entity_poly.pdbx_strand_id
1 'polypeptide(L)'
;GPSGSGKSFFTNHMVRQYYEQGTHVLLVDTGNSYQGLCELIHRKTGGKDGVYFTYTEDNPISFNPFYTEDNIFDIEKRESIKTLILTLWKQEHEKPTGAESVALSNAVSDFISLITQDKSIVPSFNSFYEFIKNEYRNNLNEQNVREKDFDID
;
A
#
# COMPACT_ATOMS: atom_id res chain seq x y z
N GLY A 1 16.60 3.41 -19.84
CA GLY A 1 18.06 3.58 -19.97
C GLY A 1 18.78 3.04 -18.74
N PRO A 2 19.99 2.50 -18.87
CA PRO A 2 20.79 1.97 -17.75
C PRO A 2 21.16 3.06 -16.73
N SER A 3 21.70 2.68 -15.57
CA SER A 3 22.24 3.67 -14.61
C SER A 3 23.28 4.58 -15.27
N GLY A 4 23.34 5.85 -14.86
CA GLY A 4 24.25 6.85 -15.46
C GLY A 4 23.82 7.44 -16.81
N SER A 5 22.75 6.95 -17.45
CA SER A 5 22.32 7.43 -18.78
C SER A 5 21.61 8.80 -18.79
N GLY A 6 21.72 9.60 -17.72
CA GLY A 6 21.09 10.93 -17.64
C GLY A 6 19.57 10.96 -17.40
N LYS A 7 18.92 9.82 -17.07
CA LYS A 7 17.47 9.77 -16.84
C LYS A 7 17.01 10.74 -15.76
N SER A 8 17.63 10.68 -14.58
CA SER A 8 17.27 11.55 -13.46
C SER A 8 17.44 13.03 -13.80
N PHE A 9 18.52 13.39 -14.53
CA PHE A 9 18.75 14.75 -14.99
C PHE A 9 17.60 15.22 -15.89
N PHE A 10 17.26 14.44 -16.92
CA PHE A 10 16.14 14.75 -17.82
C PHE A 10 14.81 14.84 -17.07
N THR A 11 14.47 13.84 -16.26
CA THR A 11 13.21 13.79 -15.51
C THR A 11 13.11 14.96 -14.52
N ASN A 12 14.20 15.36 -13.88
CA ASN A 12 14.20 16.48 -12.93
C ASN A 12 13.88 17.80 -13.65
N HIS A 13 14.46 18.03 -14.83
CA HIS A 13 14.09 19.16 -15.68
C HIS A 13 12.63 19.12 -16.13
N MET A 14 12.15 17.96 -16.59
CA MET A 14 10.78 17.76 -17.02
C MET A 14 9.78 18.04 -15.88
N VAL A 15 9.99 17.46 -14.70
CA VAL A 15 9.16 17.65 -13.51
C VAL A 15 9.13 19.13 -13.12
N ARG A 16 10.29 19.80 -13.12
CA ARG A 16 10.36 21.23 -12.82
C ARG A 16 9.52 22.06 -13.80
N GLN A 17 9.59 21.79 -15.11
CA GLN A 17 8.79 22.52 -16.09
C GLN A 17 7.29 22.32 -15.90
N TYR A 18 6.83 21.08 -15.64
CA TYR A 18 5.43 20.81 -15.33
C TYR A 18 4.97 21.53 -14.06
N TYR A 19 5.79 21.50 -13.01
CA TYR A 19 5.52 22.23 -11.78
C TYR A 19 5.40 23.74 -12.02
N GLU A 20 6.33 24.35 -12.77
CA GLU A 20 6.29 25.78 -13.11
C GLU A 20 5.05 26.19 -13.94
N GLN A 21 4.42 25.23 -14.62
CA GLN A 21 3.15 25.40 -15.34
C GLN A 21 1.91 25.17 -14.45
N GLY A 22 2.08 24.93 -13.15
CA GLY A 22 0.99 24.68 -12.20
C GLY A 22 0.46 23.24 -12.22
N THR A 23 1.22 22.28 -12.76
CA THR A 23 0.83 20.87 -12.75
C THR A 23 1.08 20.26 -11.37
N HIS A 24 0.12 19.49 -10.85
CA HIS A 24 0.34 18.68 -9.66
C HIS A 24 1.22 17.48 -10.00
N VAL A 25 2.35 17.34 -9.32
CA VAL A 25 3.31 16.25 -9.57
C VAL A 25 3.44 15.39 -8.32
N LEU A 26 3.16 14.09 -8.47
CA LEU A 26 3.50 13.05 -7.53
C LEU A 26 4.57 12.14 -8.15
N LEU A 27 5.65 11.89 -7.42
CA LEU A 27 6.79 11.11 -7.91
C LEU A 27 7.29 10.14 -6.84
N VAL A 28 7.49 8.88 -7.25
CA VAL A 28 8.16 7.87 -6.42
C VAL A 28 9.65 7.90 -6.74
N ASP A 29 10.47 8.28 -5.76
CA ASP A 29 11.92 8.41 -5.91
C ASP A 29 12.66 7.31 -5.15
N THR A 30 13.17 6.32 -5.88
CA THR A 30 13.97 5.23 -5.29
C THR A 30 15.45 5.59 -5.13
N GLY A 31 15.90 6.71 -5.69
CA GLY A 31 17.32 7.08 -5.77
C GLY A 31 17.67 8.44 -5.17
N ASN A 32 16.75 9.06 -4.42
CA ASN A 32 16.87 10.42 -3.86
C ASN A 32 17.30 11.49 -4.88
N SER A 33 17.02 11.25 -6.16
CA SER A 33 17.43 12.11 -7.27
C SER A 33 16.66 13.44 -7.32
N TYR A 34 15.51 13.51 -6.66
CA TYR A 34 14.59 14.66 -6.76
C TYR A 34 14.46 15.44 -5.45
N GLN A 35 15.07 14.98 -4.37
CA GLN A 35 15.07 15.67 -3.07
C GLN A 35 15.51 17.14 -3.20
N GLY A 36 16.60 17.42 -3.92
CA GLY A 36 17.09 18.79 -4.11
C GLY A 36 16.12 19.71 -4.85
N LEU A 37 15.30 19.18 -5.77
CA LEU A 37 14.25 19.95 -6.43
C LEU A 37 13.11 20.26 -5.45
N CYS A 38 12.65 19.26 -4.68
CA CYS A 38 11.64 19.47 -3.65
C CYS A 38 12.09 20.53 -2.64
N GLU A 39 13.32 20.44 -2.12
CA GLU A 39 13.86 21.44 -1.18
C GLU A 39 13.93 22.85 -1.78
N LEU A 40 14.30 22.97 -3.06
CA LEU A 40 14.31 24.26 -3.75
C LEU A 40 12.91 24.88 -3.82
N ILE A 41 11.92 24.08 -4.21
CA ILE A 41 10.51 24.48 -4.26
C ILE A 41 10.00 24.85 -2.87
N HIS A 42 10.33 24.04 -1.86
CA HIS A 42 9.96 24.25 -0.47
C HIS A 42 10.47 25.59 0.05
N ARG A 43 11.76 25.89 -0.16
CA ARG A 43 12.35 27.18 0.24
C ARG A 43 11.70 28.35 -0.50
N LYS A 44 11.49 28.22 -1.82
CA LYS A 44 10.88 29.29 -2.65
C LYS A 44 9.44 29.61 -2.25
N THR A 45 8.68 28.61 -1.81
CA THR A 45 7.27 28.77 -1.45
C THR A 45 7.05 29.05 0.03
N GLY A 46 8.11 29.10 0.84
CA GLY A 46 8.01 29.25 2.29
C GLY A 46 7.35 28.05 2.96
N GLY A 47 7.59 26.85 2.43
CA GLY A 47 7.10 25.58 2.96
C GLY A 47 5.70 25.17 2.52
N LYS A 48 5.08 25.92 1.60
CA LYS A 48 3.73 25.61 1.08
C LYS A 48 3.72 24.46 0.06
N ASP A 49 4.86 24.20 -0.58
CA ASP A 49 5.01 23.16 -1.60
C ASP A 49 6.40 22.49 -1.48
N GLY A 50 6.76 21.59 -2.38
CA GLY A 50 8.07 20.93 -2.41
C GLY A 50 8.24 19.92 -1.28
N VAL A 51 7.21 19.10 -1.04
CA VAL A 51 7.23 18.10 0.02
C VAL A 51 8.01 16.86 -0.45
N TYR A 52 8.91 16.38 0.38
CA TYR A 52 9.66 15.15 0.14
C TYR A 52 9.52 14.22 1.34
N PHE A 53 8.80 13.12 1.16
CA PHE A 53 8.68 12.07 2.17
C PHE A 53 9.77 11.03 1.93
N THR A 54 10.60 10.80 2.94
CA THR A 54 11.68 9.81 2.89
C THR A 54 11.64 8.90 4.11
N TYR A 55 12.17 7.70 3.96
CA TYR A 55 12.38 6.79 5.08
C TYR A 55 13.45 7.35 6.01
N THR A 56 13.16 7.35 7.30
CA THR A 56 14.16 7.49 8.36
C THR A 56 13.98 6.34 9.35
N GLU A 57 15.04 5.95 10.08
CA GLU A 57 14.93 4.89 11.08
C GLU A 57 13.88 5.23 12.16
N ASP A 58 13.82 6.50 12.57
CA ASP A 58 12.88 6.97 13.61
C ASP A 58 11.46 7.19 13.07
N ASN A 59 11.31 7.48 11.78
CA ASN A 59 10.02 7.73 11.12
C ASN A 59 10.00 7.05 9.75
N PRO A 60 9.69 5.74 9.71
CA PRO A 60 9.58 5.02 8.44
C PRO A 60 8.36 5.53 7.66
N ILE A 61 8.44 5.47 6.33
CA ILE A 61 7.24 5.70 5.51
C ILE A 61 6.29 4.52 5.76
N SER A 62 5.19 4.79 6.44
CA SER A 62 4.13 3.81 6.67
C SER A 62 2.94 4.10 5.76
N PHE A 63 2.46 3.08 5.06
CA PHE A 63 1.20 3.12 4.34
C PHE A 63 0.28 2.05 4.92
N ASN A 64 -0.86 2.46 5.47
CA ASN A 64 -1.85 1.53 6.00
C ASN A 64 -2.96 1.31 4.97
N PRO A 65 -3.03 0.13 4.32
CA PRO A 65 -4.01 -0.12 3.28
C PRO A 65 -5.43 -0.32 3.83
N PHE A 66 -5.56 -0.59 5.13
CA PHE A 66 -6.85 -0.77 5.83
C PHE A 66 -7.39 0.54 6.43
N TYR A 67 -6.78 1.68 6.13
CA TYR A 67 -7.23 2.98 6.60
C TYR A 67 -7.76 3.85 5.45
N THR A 68 -8.93 4.45 5.66
CA THR A 68 -9.45 5.57 4.86
C THR A 68 -10.12 6.57 5.80
N GLU A 69 -10.03 7.87 5.48
CA GLU A 69 -10.63 8.92 6.31
C GLU A 69 -12.17 8.81 6.35
N ASP A 70 -12.76 8.39 5.23
CA ASP A 70 -14.21 8.27 5.04
C ASP A 70 -14.78 6.90 5.42
N ASN A 71 -13.93 5.93 5.79
CA ASN A 71 -14.28 4.52 5.99
C ASN A 71 -14.91 3.84 4.75
N ILE A 72 -14.71 4.37 3.54
CA ILE A 72 -15.20 3.77 2.29
C ILE A 72 -14.13 2.87 1.69
N PHE A 73 -14.51 1.62 1.43
CA PHE A 73 -13.68 0.62 0.74
C PHE A 73 -14.44 0.09 -0.47
N ASP A 74 -14.29 0.78 -1.58
CA ASP A 74 -14.85 0.37 -2.86
C ASP A 74 -14.20 -0.91 -3.41
N ILE A 75 -14.68 -1.36 -4.56
CA ILE A 75 -14.21 -2.58 -5.20
C ILE A 75 -12.72 -2.46 -5.55
N GLU A 76 -12.27 -1.31 -6.06
CA GLU A 76 -10.87 -1.10 -6.45
C GLU A 76 -9.92 -1.12 -5.25
N LYS A 77 -10.32 -0.53 -4.13
CA LYS A 77 -9.56 -0.53 -2.88
C LYS A 77 -9.44 -1.93 -2.31
N ARG A 78 -10.54 -2.69 -2.25
CA ARG A 78 -10.56 -4.09 -1.80
C ARG A 78 -9.64 -4.96 -2.66
N GLU A 79 -9.72 -4.80 -3.98
CA GLU A 79 -8.84 -5.51 -4.92
C GLU A 79 -7.37 -5.11 -4.73
N SER A 80 -7.09 -3.82 -4.51
CA SER A 80 -5.72 -3.33 -4.24
C SER A 80 -5.15 -3.91 -2.95
N ILE A 81 -5.95 -4.01 -1.89
CA ILE A 81 -5.56 -4.65 -0.62
C ILE A 81 -5.24 -6.13 -0.85
N LYS A 82 -6.10 -6.85 -1.58
CA LYS A 82 -5.88 -8.26 -1.94
C LYS A 82 -4.57 -8.42 -2.73
N THR A 83 -4.34 -7.61 -3.76
CA THR A 83 -3.12 -7.64 -4.57
C THR A 83 -1.87 -7.34 -3.74
N LEU A 84 -1.95 -6.37 -2.84
CA LEU A 84 -0.85 -6.05 -1.92
C LEU A 84 -0.51 -7.25 -1.03
N ILE A 85 -1.52 -7.87 -0.39
CA ILE A 85 -1.29 -9.03 0.48
C ILE A 85 -0.72 -10.21 -0.32
N LEU A 86 -1.25 -10.49 -1.53
CA LEU A 86 -0.69 -11.55 -2.39
C LEU A 86 0.76 -11.28 -2.77
N THR A 87 1.10 -10.03 -3.05
CA THR A 87 2.46 -9.63 -3.42
C THR A 87 3.43 -9.75 -2.24
N LEU A 88 2.96 -9.53 -1.01
CA LEU A 88 3.76 -9.71 0.21
C LEU A 88 3.88 -11.17 0.62
N TRP A 89 2.84 -11.97 0.38
CA TRP A 89 2.77 -13.37 0.79
C TRP A 89 3.48 -14.30 -0.18
N LYS A 90 3.30 -14.12 -1.49
CA LYS A 90 3.82 -15.03 -2.51
C LYS A 90 5.23 -14.63 -2.95
N GLN A 91 6.09 -15.63 -3.17
CA GLN A 91 7.39 -15.41 -3.79
C GLN A 91 7.24 -15.01 -5.26
N GLU A 92 8.24 -14.35 -5.86
CA GLU A 92 8.17 -13.84 -7.25
C GLU A 92 7.78 -14.90 -8.31
N HIS A 93 7.98 -16.19 -8.02
CA HIS A 93 7.69 -17.29 -8.94
C HIS A 93 6.45 -18.10 -8.58
N GLU A 94 5.80 -17.79 -7.45
CA GLU A 94 4.64 -18.50 -6.96
C GLU A 94 3.37 -17.76 -7.36
N LYS A 95 2.56 -18.35 -8.22
CA LYS A 95 1.25 -17.79 -8.55
C LYS A 95 0.21 -18.27 -7.54
N PRO A 96 -0.64 -17.37 -7.01
CA PRO A 96 -1.72 -17.81 -6.15
C PRO A 96 -2.67 -18.73 -6.91
N THR A 97 -3.14 -19.77 -6.23
CA THR A 97 -4.20 -20.62 -6.77
C THR A 97 -5.52 -19.85 -6.82
N GLY A 98 -6.48 -20.36 -7.61
CA GLY A 98 -7.82 -19.79 -7.64
C GLY A 98 -8.50 -19.83 -6.26
N ALA A 99 -8.27 -20.91 -5.49
CA ALA A 99 -8.80 -21.07 -4.14
C ALA A 99 -8.22 -20.02 -3.18
N GLU A 100 -6.89 -19.83 -3.18
CA GLU A 100 -6.22 -18.80 -2.36
C GLU A 100 -6.71 -17.39 -2.69
N SER A 101 -6.85 -17.09 -3.97
CA SER A 101 -7.33 -15.77 -4.42
C SER A 101 -8.76 -15.49 -3.95
N VAL A 102 -9.64 -16.49 -3.99
CA VAL A 102 -11.03 -16.38 -3.52
C VAL A 102 -11.07 -16.26 -2.00
N ALA A 103 -10.35 -17.13 -1.28
CA ALA A 103 -10.33 -17.11 0.17
C ALA A 103 -9.75 -15.80 0.72
N LEU A 104 -8.67 -15.26 0.12
CA LEU A 104 -8.17 -13.95 0.51
C LEU A 104 -9.14 -12.81 0.18
N SER A 105 -9.83 -12.88 -0.96
CA SER A 105 -10.85 -11.90 -1.32
C SER A 105 -12.00 -11.85 -0.31
N ASN A 106 -12.44 -13.02 0.16
CA ASN A 106 -13.47 -13.14 1.19
C ASN A 106 -12.94 -12.57 2.52
N ALA A 107 -11.75 -12.99 2.94
CA ALA A 107 -11.19 -12.57 4.21
C ALA A 107 -10.94 -11.05 4.29
N VAL A 108 -10.47 -10.43 3.21
CA VAL A 108 -10.36 -8.96 3.11
C VAL A 108 -11.72 -8.29 3.21
N SER A 109 -12.74 -8.85 2.55
CA SER A 109 -14.10 -8.29 2.58
C SER A 109 -14.73 -8.40 3.97
N ASP A 110 -14.56 -9.55 4.64
CA ASP A 110 -15.07 -9.80 5.98
C ASP A 110 -14.37 -8.90 7.00
N PHE A 111 -13.04 -8.78 6.93
CA PHE A 111 -12.30 -7.89 7.80
C PHE A 111 -12.68 -6.41 7.61
N ILE A 112 -12.85 -5.96 6.36
CA ILE A 112 -13.34 -4.61 6.07
C ILE A 112 -14.74 -4.40 6.66
N SER A 113 -15.62 -5.39 6.55
CA SER A 113 -16.95 -5.35 7.18
C SER A 113 -16.84 -5.20 8.70
N LEU A 114 -15.94 -5.94 9.34
CA LEU A 114 -15.68 -5.88 10.77
C LEU A 114 -15.20 -4.47 11.21
N ILE A 115 -14.13 -3.94 10.61
CA ILE A 115 -13.57 -2.62 11.00
C ILE A 115 -14.48 -1.44 10.62
N THR A 116 -15.39 -1.63 9.67
CA THR A 116 -16.38 -0.60 9.32
C THR A 116 -17.53 -0.56 10.33
N GLN A 117 -17.91 -1.71 10.91
CA GLN A 117 -18.97 -1.84 11.91
C GLN A 117 -18.48 -1.58 13.35
N ASP A 118 -17.31 -2.10 13.71
CA ASP A 118 -16.72 -1.93 15.04
C ASP A 118 -15.53 -0.97 15.01
N LYS A 119 -15.78 0.26 15.48
CA LYS A 119 -14.78 1.33 15.55
C LYS A 119 -13.77 1.17 16.70
N SER A 120 -13.94 0.18 17.57
CA SER A 120 -12.95 -0.14 18.61
C SER A 120 -11.72 -0.84 18.04
N ILE A 121 -11.85 -1.47 16.87
CA ILE A 121 -10.77 -2.17 16.19
C ILE A 121 -9.95 -1.16 15.39
N VAL A 122 -8.66 -1.05 15.71
CA VAL A 122 -7.72 -0.20 14.97
C VAL A 122 -7.39 -0.89 13.64
N PRO A 123 -7.76 -0.32 12.47
CA PRO A 123 -7.49 -0.95 11.19
C PRO A 123 -6.00 -0.99 10.92
N SER A 124 -5.44 -2.16 10.69
CA SER A 124 -4.01 -2.37 10.40
C SER A 124 -3.76 -3.79 9.91
N PHE A 125 -2.54 -4.06 9.43
CA PHE A 125 -2.09 -5.43 9.15
C PHE A 125 -2.13 -6.33 10.39
N ASN A 126 -1.83 -5.80 11.58
CA ASN A 126 -1.85 -6.60 12.82
C ASN A 126 -3.25 -7.07 13.16
N SER A 127 -4.23 -6.17 13.13
CA SER A 127 -5.64 -6.51 13.36
C SER A 127 -6.19 -7.46 12.28
N PHE A 128 -5.74 -7.31 11.02
CA PHE A 128 -6.10 -8.25 9.96
C PHE A 128 -5.52 -9.64 10.23
N TYR A 129 -4.25 -9.72 10.63
CA TYR A 129 -3.60 -10.98 11.00
C TYR A 129 -4.33 -11.68 12.16
N GLU A 130 -4.66 -10.94 13.23
CA GLU A 130 -5.42 -11.51 14.37
C GLU A 130 -6.82 -11.97 13.96
N PHE A 131 -7.49 -11.25 13.06
CA PHE A 131 -8.78 -11.67 12.49
C PHE A 131 -8.65 -12.99 11.70
N ILE A 132 -7.65 -13.10 10.83
CA ILE A 132 -7.40 -14.32 10.05
C ILE A 132 -7.11 -15.51 10.96
N LYS A 133 -6.24 -15.32 11.94
CA LYS A 133 -5.77 -16.36 12.86
C LYS A 133 -6.90 -16.92 13.73
N ASN A 134 -7.78 -16.06 14.22
CA ASN A 134 -8.79 -16.44 15.20
C ASN A 134 -10.17 -16.68 14.57
N GLU A 135 -10.73 -15.69 13.88
CA GLU A 135 -12.14 -15.73 13.44
C GLU A 135 -12.31 -16.40 12.09
N TYR A 136 -11.45 -16.09 11.12
CA TYR A 136 -11.54 -16.68 9.79
C TYR A 136 -11.23 -18.19 9.80
N ARG A 137 -10.25 -18.63 10.60
CA ARG A 137 -9.92 -20.05 10.78
C ARG A 137 -11.09 -20.85 11.37
N ASN A 138 -11.81 -20.29 12.35
CA ASN A 138 -12.98 -20.94 12.93
C ASN A 138 -14.12 -21.07 11.89
N ASN A 139 -14.35 -20.04 11.08
CA ASN A 139 -15.35 -20.07 10.01
C ASN A 139 -15.01 -21.08 8.90
N LEU A 140 -13.74 -21.25 8.53
CA LEU A 140 -13.31 -22.26 7.55
C LEU A 140 -13.52 -23.70 8.05
N ASN A 141 -13.27 -23.94 9.34
CA ASN A 141 -13.51 -25.22 9.98
C ASN A 141 -15.01 -25.58 10.02
N GLU A 142 -15.88 -24.59 10.21
CA GLU A 142 -17.34 -24.77 10.16
C GLU A 142 -17.87 -25.00 8.73
N GLN A 143 -17.18 -24.49 7.71
CA GLN A 143 -17.56 -24.62 6.30
C GLN A 143 -16.95 -25.83 5.55
N ASN A 144 -16.22 -26.73 6.23
CA ASN A 144 -15.54 -27.89 5.62
C ASN A 144 -14.58 -27.52 4.45
N VAL A 145 -13.97 -26.33 4.50
CA VAL A 145 -12.93 -25.94 3.53
C VAL A 145 -11.61 -26.62 3.93
N ARG A 146 -10.89 -27.18 2.96
CA ARG A 146 -9.68 -27.96 3.24
C ARG A 146 -8.56 -27.04 3.75
N GLU A 147 -8.00 -27.34 4.92
CA GLU A 147 -6.89 -26.58 5.54
C GLU A 147 -5.67 -26.37 4.61
N LYS A 148 -5.48 -27.21 3.59
CA LYS A 148 -4.31 -27.17 2.69
C LYS A 148 -4.24 -25.97 1.75
N ASP A 149 -5.29 -25.15 1.67
CA ASP A 149 -5.33 -24.00 0.77
C ASP A 149 -4.86 -22.69 1.46
N PHE A 150 -4.57 -22.73 2.77
CA PHE A 150 -4.11 -21.57 3.54
C PHE A 150 -3.10 -22.00 4.62
N ASP A 151 -1.80 -21.85 4.37
CA ASP A 151 -0.76 -21.98 5.40
C ASP A 151 -0.80 -20.74 6.30
N ILE A 152 -1.28 -20.90 7.55
CA ILE A 152 -1.39 -19.83 8.58
C ILE A 152 -0.42 -20.13 9.75
N ASP A 153 0.53 -21.05 9.58
CA ASP A 153 1.50 -21.45 10.62
C ASP A 153 2.69 -20.48 10.74
#